data_AF-A0A2N8M5Q2-F1
#
_entry.id   AF-A0A2N8M5Q2-F1
#
_cell.length_a   1.000
_cell.length_b   1.000
_cell.length_c   1.000
_cell.angle_alpha   90.00
_cell.angle_beta   90.00
_cell.angle_gamma   90.00
#
_symmetry.space_group_name_H-M   'P 1'
#
loop_
_entity.id
_entity.type
_entity.pdbx_description
1 polymer ?
#
loop_
_entity_poly.entity_id
_entity_poly.type
_entity_poly.pdbx_seq_one_letter_code
_entity_poly.pdbx_strand_id
1 'polypeptide(L)'
;MEKWKFDTQAGNAAFGQGHYDTAERHYLSACERANTLLQHWLDPEEIVAALVVGYQNLADLYRLQGHHHGALAALQKAHSSLTHALAQPNLSQERQQALTRGKGQTRLEIMHTLHRLGLSTRHVSQVLTNQQEHSPTLQ
;
A
#
# COMPACT_ATOMS: atom_id res chain seq x y z
N MET A 1 -21.00 1.25 9.74
CA MET A 1 -19.90 1.85 8.96
C MET A 1 -18.62 1.15 9.36
N GLU A 2 -17.94 0.53 8.41
CA GLU A 2 -16.69 -0.18 8.64
C GLU A 2 -15.61 0.81 9.11
N LYS A 3 -14.82 0.42 10.12
CA LYS A 3 -13.88 1.34 10.77
C LYS A 3 -12.82 1.90 9.81
N TRP A 4 -12.40 1.12 8.81
CA TRP A 4 -11.46 1.60 7.78
C TRP A 4 -12.08 2.67 6.87
N LYS A 5 -13.38 2.61 6.55
CA LYS A 5 -14.08 3.66 5.77
C LYS A 5 -14.12 4.96 6.54
N PHE A 6 -14.45 4.88 7.84
CA PHE A 6 -14.43 6.03 8.73
C PHE A 6 -13.03 6.67 8.76
N ASP A 7 -11.99 5.87 8.97
CA ASP A 7 -10.62 6.37 9.00
C ASP A 7 -10.22 7.01 7.66
N THR A 8 -10.52 6.39 6.52
CA THR A 8 -10.24 7.00 5.20
C THR A 8 -10.98 8.33 5.02
N GLN A 9 -12.26 8.42 5.41
CA GLN A 9 -13.04 9.65 5.31
C GLN A 9 -12.51 10.76 6.23
N ALA A 10 -12.17 10.41 7.47
CA ALA A 10 -11.57 11.35 8.42
C ALA A 10 -10.20 11.84 7.93
N GLY A 11 -9.40 10.94 7.34
CA GLY A 11 -8.13 11.29 6.71
C GLY A 11 -8.31 12.25 5.54
N ASN A 12 -9.26 11.99 4.65
CA ASN A 12 -9.58 12.88 3.52
C ASN A 12 -10.03 14.26 4.00
N ALA A 13 -10.88 14.31 5.03
CA ALA A 13 -11.35 15.57 5.61
C ALA A 13 -10.20 16.38 6.23
N ALA A 14 -9.32 15.73 6.99
CA ALA A 14 -8.13 16.36 7.56
C ALA A 14 -7.16 16.85 6.47
N PHE A 15 -6.95 16.06 5.42
CA PHE A 15 -6.11 16.41 4.27
C PHE A 15 -6.62 17.67 3.58
N GLY A 16 -7.92 17.74 3.29
CA GLY A 16 -8.55 18.91 2.66
C GLY A 16 -8.49 20.19 3.51
N GLN A 17 -8.36 20.05 4.83
CA GLN A 17 -8.18 21.16 5.77
C GLN A 17 -6.71 21.54 6.00
N GLY A 18 -5.75 20.83 5.38
CA GLY A 18 -4.32 21.05 5.60
C GLY A 18 -3.77 20.44 6.89
N HIS A 19 -4.56 19.64 7.62
CA HIS A 19 -4.13 18.96 8.84
C HIS A 19 -3.38 17.65 8.51
N TYR A 20 -2.22 17.77 7.87
CA TYR A 20 -1.50 16.63 7.29
C TYR A 20 -1.11 15.54 8.30
N ASP A 21 -0.63 15.89 9.49
CA ASP A 21 -0.30 14.91 10.54
C ASP A 21 -1.52 14.12 11.01
N THR A 22 -2.71 14.75 10.99
CA THR A 22 -3.96 14.08 11.32
C THR A 22 -4.44 13.20 10.18
N ALA A 23 -4.29 13.65 8.94
CA ALA A 23 -4.58 12.84 7.76
C ALA A 23 -3.71 11.57 7.72
N GLU A 24 -2.40 11.71 7.97
CA GLU A 24 -1.46 10.59 8.00
C GLU A 24 -1.87 9.53 9.02
N ARG A 25 -2.16 9.92 10.27
CA ARG A 25 -2.61 8.99 11.32
C ARG A 25 -3.87 8.22 10.91
N HIS A 26 -4.84 8.91 10.30
CA HIS A 26 -6.06 8.28 9.84
C HIS A 26 -5.79 7.30 8.68
N TYR A 27 -4.99 7.68 7.69
CA TYR A 27 -4.67 6.78 6.58
C TYR A 27 -3.84 5.57 7.02
N LEU A 28 -2.86 5.75 7.90
CA LEU A 28 -2.11 4.64 8.49
C LEU A 28 -3.05 3.67 9.21
N SER A 29 -3.98 4.20 10.01
CA SER A 29 -4.94 3.37 10.72
C SER A 29 -5.91 2.64 9.77
N ALA A 30 -6.33 3.26 8.66
CA ALA A 30 -7.14 2.60 7.64
C ALA A 30 -6.37 1.45 6.96
N CYS A 31 -5.11 1.70 6.58
CA CYS A 31 -4.23 0.71 5.97
C CYS A 31 -3.97 -0.49 6.87
N GLU A 32 -3.69 -0.28 8.16
CA GLU A 32 -3.46 -1.36 9.13
C GLU A 32 -4.70 -2.26 9.28
N ARG A 33 -5.89 -1.66 9.35
CA ARG A 33 -7.14 -2.42 9.42
C ARG A 33 -7.41 -3.19 8.14
N ALA A 34 -7.28 -2.54 6.98
CA ALA A 34 -7.44 -3.20 5.68
C ALA A 34 -6.48 -4.39 5.54
N ASN A 35 -5.23 -4.22 5.97
CA ASN A 35 -4.22 -5.28 5.93
C ASN A 35 -4.58 -6.47 6.83
N THR A 36 -5.10 -6.21 8.04
CA THR A 36 -5.54 -7.25 8.97
C THR A 36 -6.72 -8.06 8.42
N LEU A 37 -7.60 -7.40 7.69
CA LEU A 37 -8.83 -8.01 7.14
C LEU A 37 -8.61 -8.65 5.75
N LEU A 38 -7.48 -8.37 5.09
CA LEU A 38 -7.22 -8.71 3.69
C LEU A 38 -7.43 -10.21 3.35
N GLN A 39 -7.14 -11.10 4.29
CA GLN A 39 -7.26 -12.55 4.09
C GLN A 39 -8.68 -13.09 4.35
N HIS A 40 -9.47 -12.44 5.21
CA HIS A 40 -10.69 -13.01 5.79
C HIS A 40 -11.96 -12.21 5.48
N TRP A 41 -11.84 -10.99 4.94
CA TRP A 41 -13.01 -10.16 4.65
C TRP A 41 -13.89 -10.80 3.59
N LEU A 42 -15.22 -10.71 3.77
CA LEU A 42 -16.21 -11.38 2.92
C LEU A 42 -16.16 -10.91 1.47
N ASP A 43 -15.91 -9.61 1.24
CA ASP A 43 -15.82 -9.00 -0.09
C ASP A 43 -14.35 -8.69 -0.47
N PRO A 44 -13.67 -9.54 -1.24
CA PRO A 44 -12.27 -9.33 -1.58
C PRO A 44 -12.00 -8.03 -2.35
N GLU A 45 -12.93 -7.58 -3.21
CA GLU A 45 -12.76 -6.34 -3.97
C GLU A 45 -12.76 -5.13 -3.04
N GLU A 46 -13.72 -5.09 -2.12
CA GLU A 46 -13.87 -3.98 -1.19
C GLU A 46 -12.61 -3.82 -0.33
N ILE A 47 -12.09 -4.91 0.23
CA ILE A 47 -10.93 -4.82 1.14
C ILE A 47 -9.62 -4.55 0.40
N VAL A 48 -9.47 -5.05 -0.83
CA VAL A 48 -8.33 -4.72 -1.69
C VAL A 48 -8.37 -3.26 -2.09
N ALA A 49 -9.54 -2.74 -2.49
CA ALA A 49 -9.72 -1.33 -2.79
C ALA A 49 -9.40 -0.45 -1.57
N ALA A 50 -9.87 -0.82 -0.38
CA ALA A 50 -9.56 -0.12 0.87
C ALA A 50 -8.05 -0.02 1.13
N LEU A 51 -7.33 -1.13 0.96
CA LEU A 51 -5.88 -1.18 1.16
C LEU A 51 -5.15 -0.30 0.13
N VAL A 52 -5.47 -0.46 -1.16
CA VAL A 52 -4.82 0.28 -2.25
C VAL A 52 -5.06 1.78 -2.10
N VAL A 53 -6.31 2.20 -1.88
CA VAL A 53 -6.67 3.61 -1.71
C VAL A 53 -6.02 4.21 -0.45
N GLY A 54 -5.96 3.46 0.66
CA GLY A 54 -5.30 3.95 1.87
C GLY A 54 -3.81 4.26 1.64
N TYR A 55 -3.08 3.37 0.96
CA TYR A 55 -1.67 3.61 0.66
C TYR A 55 -1.45 4.63 -0.45
N GLN A 56 -2.37 4.74 -1.42
CA GLN A 56 -2.40 5.82 -2.41
C GLN A 56 -2.51 7.19 -1.73
N ASN A 57 -3.44 7.32 -0.77
CA ASN A 57 -3.64 8.54 -0.01
C ASN A 57 -2.40 8.92 0.82
N LEU A 58 -1.73 7.95 1.44
CA LEU A 58 -0.43 8.18 2.10
C LEU A 58 0.63 8.64 1.09
N ALA A 59 0.70 8.01 -0.07
CA ALA A 59 1.66 8.39 -1.11
C ALA A 59 1.42 9.82 -1.61
N ASP A 60 0.17 10.22 -1.78
CA ASP A 60 -0.21 11.58 -2.19
C ASP A 60 0.08 12.61 -1.11
N LEU A 61 -0.20 12.30 0.16
CA LEU A 61 0.21 13.12 1.30
C LEU A 61 1.72 13.33 1.35
N TYR A 62 2.51 12.27 1.24
CA TYR A 62 3.96 12.39 1.24
C TYR A 62 4.49 13.16 0.02
N ARG A 63 3.89 12.99 -1.17
CA ARG A 63 4.26 13.77 -2.36
C ARG A 63 4.00 15.25 -2.15
N LEU A 64 2.87 15.61 -1.56
CA LEU A 64 2.52 17.00 -1.27
C LEU A 64 3.56 17.65 -0.35
N GLN A 65 4.11 16.89 0.59
CA GLN A 65 5.15 17.33 1.52
C GLN A 65 6.58 17.23 0.95
N GLY A 66 6.75 16.83 -0.32
CA GLY A 66 8.07 16.63 -0.94
C GLY A 66 8.79 15.33 -0.51
N HIS A 67 8.15 14.48 0.29
CA HIS A 67 8.70 13.23 0.81
C HIS A 67 8.56 12.08 -0.21
N HIS A 68 9.20 12.21 -1.38
CA HIS A 68 9.03 11.27 -2.49
C HIS A 68 9.45 9.82 -2.17
N HIS A 69 10.48 9.63 -1.34
CA HIS A 69 10.87 8.29 -0.86
C HIS A 69 9.79 7.67 0.05
N GLY A 70 9.16 8.46 0.90
CA GLY A 70 8.03 8.02 1.73
C GLY A 70 6.83 7.60 0.87
N ALA A 71 6.54 8.37 -0.19
CA ALA A 71 5.50 8.01 -1.14
C ALA A 71 5.78 6.66 -1.84
N LEU A 72 7.01 6.45 -2.30
CA LEU A 72 7.40 5.18 -2.90
C LEU A 72 7.30 4.02 -1.89
N ALA A 73 7.74 4.22 -0.65
CA ALA A 73 7.68 3.22 0.40
C ALA A 73 6.24 2.81 0.75
N ALA A 74 5.30 3.77 0.79
CA ALA A 74 3.88 3.49 1.01
C ALA A 74 3.30 2.55 -0.07
N LEU A 75 3.60 2.83 -1.34
CA LEU A 75 3.14 1.99 -2.45
C LEU A 75 3.79 0.61 -2.45
N GLN A 76 5.09 0.54 -2.13
CA GLN A 76 5.79 -0.73 -1.98
C GLN A 76 5.18 -1.57 -0.86
N LYS A 77 4.79 -0.97 0.26
CA LYS A 77 4.11 -1.66 1.36
C LYS A 77 2.77 -2.25 0.91
N ALA A 78 1.96 -1.49 0.17
CA ALA A 78 0.72 -2.01 -0.43
C ALA A 78 0.99 -3.21 -1.36
N HIS A 79 1.97 -3.08 -2.25
CA HIS A 79 2.35 -4.13 -3.19
C HIS A 79 2.82 -5.41 -2.49
N SER A 80 3.63 -5.27 -1.45
CA SER A 80 4.12 -6.38 -0.62
C SER A 80 3.00 -7.07 0.14
N SER A 81 2.07 -6.31 0.75
CA SER A 81 0.88 -6.86 1.41
C SER A 81 0.03 -7.70 0.46
N LEU A 82 -0.24 -7.21 -0.75
CA LEU A 82 -1.03 -7.91 -1.76
C LEU A 82 -0.29 -9.14 -2.30
N THR A 83 1.03 -9.05 -2.48
CA THR A 83 1.86 -10.19 -2.91
C THR A 83 1.88 -11.27 -1.84
N HIS A 84 2.00 -10.91 -0.56
CA HIS A 84 1.95 -11.85 0.55
C HIS A 84 0.57 -12.52 0.67
N ALA A 85 -0.51 -11.77 0.48
CA ALA A 85 -1.86 -12.33 0.46
C ALA A 85 -2.10 -13.27 -0.72
N LEU A 86 -1.55 -12.98 -1.91
CA LEU A 86 -1.61 -13.87 -3.08
C LEU A 86 -0.84 -15.18 -2.89
N ALA A 87 0.19 -15.19 -2.04
CA ALA A 87 0.98 -16.38 -1.75
C ALA A 87 0.29 -17.36 -0.79
N GLN A 88 -0.85 -16.97 -0.19
CA GLN A 88 -1.58 -17.85 0.71
C GLN A 88 -2.25 -19.00 -0.07
N PRO A 89 -2.28 -20.22 0.49
CA PRO A 89 -2.95 -21.35 -0.13
C PRO A 89 -4.48 -21.18 -0.10
N ASN A 90 -5.18 -21.92 -0.98
CA ASN A 90 -6.64 -22.07 -0.97
C ASN A 90 -7.45 -20.76 -1.12
N LEU A 91 -6.90 -19.77 -1.83
CA LEU A 91 -7.65 -18.56 -2.18
C LEU A 91 -8.83 -18.90 -3.10
N SER A 92 -9.99 -18.32 -2.84
CA SER A 92 -11.08 -18.34 -3.82
C SER A 92 -10.66 -17.62 -5.10
N GLN A 93 -11.27 -17.99 -6.23
CA GLN A 93 -10.99 -17.34 -7.52
C GLN A 93 -11.25 -15.83 -7.46
N GLU A 94 -12.32 -15.41 -6.79
CA GLU A 94 -12.65 -13.99 -6.57
C GLU A 94 -11.54 -13.25 -5.83
N ARG A 95 -11.04 -13.84 -4.72
CA ARG A 95 -9.94 -13.23 -3.94
C ARG A 95 -8.64 -13.17 -4.74
N GLN A 96 -8.32 -14.22 -5.49
CA GLN A 96 -7.14 -14.24 -6.34
C GLN A 96 -7.19 -13.14 -7.42
N GLN A 97 -8.35 -12.93 -8.04
CA GLN A 97 -8.56 -11.88 -9.03
C GLN A 97 -8.44 -10.48 -8.42
N ALA A 98 -9.10 -10.23 -7.29
CA ALA A 98 -9.05 -8.96 -6.56
C ALA A 98 -7.60 -8.57 -6.23
N LEU A 99 -6.88 -9.49 -5.57
CA LEU A 99 -5.50 -9.26 -5.18
C LEU A 99 -4.57 -9.05 -6.40
N THR A 100 -4.79 -9.78 -7.49
CA THR A 100 -4.01 -9.63 -8.73
C THR A 100 -4.21 -8.25 -9.35
N ARG A 101 -5.46 -7.76 -9.40
CA ARG A 101 -5.78 -6.40 -9.87
C ARG A 101 -5.12 -5.34 -9.00
N GLY A 102 -5.28 -5.42 -7.68
CA GLY A 102 -4.66 -4.48 -6.74
C GLY A 102 -3.13 -4.48 -6.82
N LYS A 103 -2.51 -5.66 -6.96
CA LYS A 103 -1.07 -5.80 -7.15
C LYS A 103 -0.61 -5.14 -8.46
N GLY A 104 -1.39 -5.28 -9.53
CA GLY A 104 -1.14 -4.62 -10.81
C GLY A 104 -1.21 -3.10 -10.72
N GLN A 105 -2.24 -2.57 -10.06
CA GLN A 105 -2.43 -1.12 -9.83
C GLN A 105 -1.25 -0.52 -9.06
N THR A 106 -0.91 -1.09 -7.89
CA THR A 106 0.21 -0.63 -7.07
C THR A 106 1.54 -0.68 -7.82
N ARG A 107 1.77 -1.70 -8.65
CA ARG A 107 2.99 -1.82 -9.48
C ARG A 107 3.09 -0.69 -10.52
N LEU A 108 2.00 -0.38 -11.22
CA LEU A 108 1.98 0.70 -12.21
C LEU A 108 2.31 2.03 -11.55
N GLU A 109 1.74 2.27 -10.38
CA GLU A 109 1.96 3.52 -9.67
C GLU A 109 3.37 3.66 -9.09
N ILE A 110 3.96 2.55 -8.62
CA ILE A 110 5.39 2.49 -8.28
C ILE A 110 6.24 2.88 -9.50
N MET A 111 5.95 2.30 -10.68
CA MET A 111 6.67 2.61 -11.91
C MET A 111 6.54 4.10 -12.29
N HIS A 112 5.34 4.67 -12.17
CA HIS A 112 5.12 6.11 -12.41
C HIS A 112 5.87 6.98 -11.40
N THR A 113 5.94 6.55 -10.13
CA THR A 113 6.68 7.29 -9.09
C THR A 113 8.19 7.25 -9.34
N LEU A 114 8.73 6.09 -9.69
CA LEU A 114 10.15 5.94 -10.05
C LEU A 114 10.52 6.80 -11.27
N HIS A 115 9.66 6.77 -12.30
CA HIS A 115 9.86 7.59 -13.49
C HIS A 115 9.89 9.09 -13.17
N ARG A 116 8.95 9.60 -12.36
CA ARG A 116 8.95 11.00 -11.90
C ARG A 116 10.20 11.41 -11.12
N LEU A 117 10.81 10.45 -10.42
CA LEU A 117 12.06 10.68 -9.67
C LEU A 117 13.31 10.60 -10.54
N GLY A 118 13.17 10.38 -11.86
CA GLY A 118 14.30 10.15 -12.76
C GLY A 118 15.02 8.81 -12.49
N LEU A 119 14.42 7.94 -11.67
CA LEU A 119 14.95 6.63 -11.34
C LEU A 119 14.45 5.63 -12.39
N SER A 120 15.25 5.36 -13.41
CA SER A 120 14.96 4.27 -14.35
C SER A 120 14.96 2.92 -13.61
N THR A 121 13.96 2.10 -13.92
CA THR A 121 13.64 0.79 -13.29
C THR A 121 14.80 -0.22 -13.23
N ARG A 122 15.91 0.05 -13.90
CA ARG A 122 17.12 -0.77 -13.95
C ARG A 122 17.90 -0.85 -12.62
N HIS A 123 17.65 0.04 -11.65
CA HIS A 123 18.32 0.02 -10.33
C HIS A 123 17.46 -0.50 -9.17
N VAL A 124 16.13 -0.63 -9.33
CA VAL A 124 15.23 -0.97 -8.20
C VAL A 124 15.18 -2.48 -7.95
N SER A 125 15.41 -3.30 -8.97
CA SER A 125 15.56 -4.75 -8.80
C SER A 125 16.70 -5.11 -7.85
N GLN A 126 17.82 -4.37 -7.84
CA GLN A 126 18.91 -4.61 -6.88
C GLN A 126 18.55 -4.22 -5.44
N VAL A 127 17.73 -3.19 -5.24
CA VAL A 127 17.32 -2.73 -3.90
C VAL A 127 16.27 -3.65 -3.27
N LEU A 128 15.37 -4.23 -4.07
CA LEU A 128 14.35 -5.17 -3.58
C LEU A 128 14.90 -6.57 -3.30
N THR A 129 15.95 -7.02 -4.00
CA THR A 129 16.59 -8.32 -3.74
C THR A 129 17.53 -8.27 -2.53
N ASN A 130 18.21 -7.15 -2.28
CA ASN A 130 19.15 -7.02 -1.16
C ASN A 130 18.48 -6.94 0.24
N GLN A 131 17.16 -6.79 0.33
CA GLN A 131 16.43 -6.83 1.61
C GLN A 131 16.02 -8.26 2.03
N GLN A 132 16.26 -9.29 1.20
CA GLN A 132 16.02 -10.70 1.56
C GLN A 132 17.27 -11.44 2.06
N GLU A 133 18.47 -10.87 1.91
CA GLU A 133 19.73 -11.57 2.23
C GLU A 133 20.33 -11.25 3.61
N HIS A 134 19.66 -10.47 4.46
CA HIS A 134 20.12 -10.19 5.83
C HIS A 134 19.18 -10.77 6.88
N SER A 135 19.09 -12.10 6.93
CA SER A 135 18.83 -12.81 8.18
C SER A 135 20.18 -13.20 8.78
N PRO A 136 20.54 -12.75 10.00
CA PRO A 136 21.79 -13.16 10.62
C PRO A 136 21.68 -14.62 11.04
N THR A 137 22.55 -15.47 10.49
CA THR A 137 22.78 -16.81 11.02
C THR A 137 23.40 -16.65 12.40
N LEU A 138 22.65 -17.04 13.43
CA LEU A 138 23.15 -17.19 14.79
C LEU A 138 24.28 -18.25 14.79
N GLN A 139 25.45 -17.85 15.28
CA GLN A 139 26.46 -18.74 15.85
C GLN A 139 26.67 -18.35 17.31
#